data_AF-A0A6H1N1H3-F1
#
_entry.id   AF-A0A6H1N1H3-F1
#
_cell.length_a   1.000
_cell.length_b   1.000
_cell.length_c   1.000
_cell.angle_alpha   90.00
_cell.angle_beta   90.00
_cell.angle_gamma   90.00
#
_symmetry.space_group_name_H-M   'P 1'
#
loop_
_entity.id
_entity.type
_entity.pdbx_description
1 polymer ?
#
loop_
_entity_poly.entity_id
_entity_poly.type
_entity_poly.pdbx_seq_one_letter_code
_entity_poly.pdbx_strand_id
1 'polypeptide(L)'
;MSWRVANSLETLLRQINARYPGRSILSDGSIGDAAHQTRDSDHNPWYGPGIVTARDFTHDPAHGLDIQQVADQLLDSRDARIKYVVANRRIATRNDWQWGPYDGPNPHEKHFHLSVVADPLCDDPQDWKLPVLGEAPDDGGGDADTSFVTWGTGVNVRAEPRLDAPVVAVLPGPTRVAVQCQTRGETVSTAGHVNDAWSFLPVLDGYVSNIFIDHPDAWLPGVGEC
;
A
#
# COMPACT_ATOMS: atom_id res chain seq x y z
N MET A 1 1.71 -23.96 -13.61
CA MET A 1 2.81 -22.98 -13.45
C MET A 1 2.34 -21.93 -12.47
N SER A 2 3.15 -21.60 -11.45
CA SER A 2 2.82 -20.54 -10.49
C SER A 2 3.12 -19.19 -11.11
N TRP A 3 2.14 -18.29 -11.14
CA TRP A 3 2.34 -16.90 -11.53
C TRP A 3 2.23 -15.98 -10.31
N ARG A 4 2.76 -14.76 -10.41
CA ARG A 4 2.55 -13.69 -9.44
C ARG A 4 2.54 -12.33 -10.11
N VAL A 5 2.00 -11.32 -9.43
CA VAL A 5 2.16 -9.93 -9.87
C VAL A 5 3.54 -9.42 -9.49
N ALA A 6 4.03 -8.43 -10.23
CA ALA A 6 5.27 -7.74 -9.91
C ALA A 6 5.19 -7.05 -8.53
N ASN A 7 6.27 -7.14 -7.74
CA ASN A 7 6.29 -6.64 -6.37
C ASN A 7 6.11 -5.11 -6.27
N SER A 8 6.48 -4.36 -7.31
CA SER A 8 6.23 -2.91 -7.38
C SER A 8 4.72 -2.61 -7.38
N LEU A 9 3.92 -3.37 -8.13
CA LEU A 9 2.46 -3.21 -8.20
C LEU A 9 1.77 -3.67 -6.92
N GLU A 10 2.26 -4.74 -6.28
CA GLU A 10 1.81 -5.15 -4.94
C GLU A 10 2.13 -4.09 -3.88
N THR A 11 3.27 -3.42 -4.01
CA THR A 11 3.65 -2.30 -3.15
C THR A 11 2.70 -1.12 -3.30
N LEU A 12 2.36 -0.74 -4.55
CA LEU A 12 1.36 0.31 -4.78
C LEU A 12 -0.01 -0.07 -4.19
N LEU A 13 -0.45 -1.31 -4.39
CA LEU A 13 -1.72 -1.81 -3.83
C LEU A 13 -1.72 -1.73 -2.31
N ARG A 14 -0.64 -2.15 -1.65
CA ARG A 14 -0.47 -2.02 -0.20
C ARG A 14 -0.57 -0.56 0.25
N GLN A 15 0.12 0.36 -0.42
CA GLN A 15 0.09 1.78 -0.06
C GLN A 15 -1.31 2.40 -0.25
N ILE A 16 -1.99 2.06 -1.35
CA ILE A 16 -3.38 2.50 -1.60
C ILE A 16 -4.35 1.90 -0.57
N ASN A 17 -4.23 0.61 -0.24
CA ASN A 17 -5.03 -0.04 0.81
C ASN A 17 -4.83 0.64 2.17
N ALA A 18 -3.58 0.97 2.51
CA ALA A 18 -3.26 1.63 3.78
C ALA A 18 -3.82 3.05 3.82
N ARG A 19 -3.74 3.79 2.71
CA ARG A 19 -4.25 5.16 2.61
C ARG A 19 -5.78 5.23 2.58
N TYR A 20 -6.42 4.23 1.98
CA TYR A 20 -7.86 4.14 1.75
C TYR A 20 -8.42 2.76 2.18
N PRO A 21 -8.44 2.46 3.49
CA PRO A 21 -8.79 1.13 3.99
C PRO A 21 -10.26 0.73 3.72
N GLY A 22 -11.13 1.71 3.54
CA GLY A 22 -12.55 1.50 3.25
C GLY A 22 -12.93 1.51 1.76
N ARG A 23 -11.97 1.67 0.84
CA ARG A 23 -12.32 1.75 -0.58
C ARG A 23 -12.84 0.41 -1.11
N SER A 24 -13.65 0.53 -2.15
CA SER A 24 -14.04 -0.54 -3.04
C SER A 24 -12.82 -1.15 -3.74
N ILE A 25 -12.85 -2.47 -3.89
CA ILE A 25 -11.87 -3.26 -4.65
C ILE A 25 -12.52 -3.98 -5.84
N LEU A 26 -13.76 -3.59 -6.20
CA LEU A 26 -14.58 -4.28 -7.20
C LEU A 26 -13.97 -4.33 -8.60
N SER A 27 -13.04 -3.44 -8.91
CA SER A 27 -12.32 -3.37 -10.18
C SER A 27 -10.81 -3.53 -9.99
N ASP A 28 -10.35 -4.01 -8.83
CA ASP A 28 -8.95 -4.39 -8.65
C ASP A 28 -8.69 -5.66 -9.46
N GLY A 29 -7.72 -5.60 -10.37
CA GLY A 29 -7.45 -6.66 -11.35
C GLY A 29 -5.96 -6.97 -11.42
N SER A 30 -5.60 -8.25 -11.41
CA SER A 30 -4.20 -8.70 -11.40
C SER A 30 -3.87 -9.77 -12.43
N ILE A 31 -4.88 -10.35 -13.09
CA ILE A 31 -4.69 -11.34 -14.13
C ILE A 31 -5.82 -11.24 -15.15
N GLY A 32 -5.47 -11.38 -16.43
CA GLY A 32 -6.44 -11.54 -17.49
C GLY A 32 -7.21 -12.87 -17.34
N ASP A 33 -8.52 -12.84 -17.57
CA ASP A 33 -9.31 -14.07 -17.68
C ASP A 33 -8.76 -15.01 -18.78
N ALA A 34 -9.23 -16.25 -18.82
CA ALA A 34 -8.78 -17.24 -19.81
C ALA A 34 -8.97 -16.77 -21.28
N ALA A 35 -9.85 -15.79 -21.54
CA ALA A 35 -10.02 -15.18 -22.85
C ALA A 35 -8.92 -14.11 -23.13
N HIS A 36 -8.51 -13.35 -22.12
CA HIS A 36 -7.37 -12.41 -22.16
C HIS A 36 -6.01 -13.10 -22.32
N GLN A 37 -5.87 -14.34 -21.86
CA GLN A 37 -4.64 -15.15 -21.98
C GLN A 37 -4.28 -15.51 -23.43
N THR A 38 -5.18 -15.30 -24.39
CA THR A 38 -4.93 -15.54 -25.83
C THR A 38 -4.29 -14.36 -26.56
N ARG A 39 -4.04 -13.23 -25.87
CA ARG A 39 -3.53 -11.98 -26.45
C ARG A 39 -2.21 -11.56 -25.78
N ASP A 40 -1.39 -10.78 -26.47
CA ASP A 40 -0.25 -10.13 -25.84
C ASP A 40 -0.76 -9.02 -24.90
N SER A 41 -0.65 -9.25 -23.59
CA SER A 41 -1.14 -8.34 -22.56
C SER A 41 -0.23 -8.39 -21.33
N ASP A 42 0.02 -7.23 -20.72
CA ASP A 42 0.77 -7.11 -19.48
C ASP A 42 0.04 -7.73 -18.28
N HIS A 43 -1.26 -8.02 -18.42
CA HIS A 43 -2.09 -8.80 -17.48
C HIS A 43 -1.90 -10.33 -17.59
N ASN A 44 -1.02 -10.79 -18.47
CA ASN A 44 -0.65 -12.21 -18.57
C ASN A 44 0.66 -12.49 -17.81
N PRO A 45 0.88 -13.72 -17.33
CA PRO A 45 2.12 -14.10 -16.66
C PRO A 45 3.22 -14.37 -17.70
N TRP A 46 3.82 -13.30 -18.22
CA TRP A 46 4.67 -13.37 -19.41
C TRP A 46 6.14 -13.06 -19.14
N TYR A 47 6.45 -12.28 -18.11
CA TYR A 47 7.82 -11.89 -17.81
C TYR A 47 8.49 -12.88 -16.84
N GLY A 48 9.71 -13.33 -17.16
CA GLY A 48 10.51 -14.18 -16.28
C GLY A 48 9.78 -15.47 -15.83
N PRO A 49 9.75 -15.79 -14.52
CA PRO A 49 9.15 -17.03 -13.99
C PRO A 49 7.60 -17.06 -14.01
N GLY A 50 6.95 -16.18 -14.77
CA GLY A 50 5.49 -16.02 -14.79
C GLY A 50 5.02 -14.78 -14.01
N ILE A 51 5.68 -13.65 -14.20
CA ILE A 51 5.33 -12.37 -13.59
C ILE A 51 4.32 -11.64 -14.48
N VAL A 52 3.24 -11.16 -13.85
CA VAL A 52 2.27 -10.23 -14.43
C VAL A 52 2.74 -8.80 -14.16
N THR A 53 2.83 -7.98 -15.20
CA THR A 53 3.40 -6.62 -15.17
C THR A 53 2.34 -5.53 -15.23
N ALA A 54 1.06 -5.88 -15.05
CA ALA A 54 -0.04 -4.93 -14.98
C ALA A 54 -0.92 -5.15 -13.74
N ARG A 55 -1.55 -4.06 -13.30
CA ARG A 55 -2.58 -4.08 -12.26
C ARG A 55 -3.60 -2.98 -12.49
N ASP A 56 -4.86 -3.31 -12.25
CA ASP A 56 -5.98 -2.38 -12.22
C ASP A 56 -6.30 -2.02 -10.76
N PHE A 57 -6.66 -0.76 -10.52
CA PHE A 57 -6.99 -0.23 -9.19
C PHE A 57 -8.31 0.53 -9.24
N THR A 58 -9.28 0.09 -8.44
CA THR A 58 -10.66 0.56 -8.44
C THR A 58 -10.78 2.06 -8.22
N HIS A 59 -11.69 2.72 -8.95
CA HIS A 59 -12.12 4.08 -8.65
C HIS A 59 -13.13 4.07 -7.52
N ASP A 60 -12.83 4.81 -6.46
CA ASP A 60 -13.76 4.99 -5.36
C ASP A 60 -13.58 6.34 -4.67
N PRO A 61 -14.04 7.43 -5.30
CA PRO A 61 -13.89 8.77 -4.76
C PRO A 61 -14.73 8.96 -3.48
N ALA A 62 -15.78 8.15 -3.28
CA ALA A 62 -16.57 8.18 -2.06
C ALA A 62 -15.76 7.75 -0.82
N HIS A 63 -14.72 6.94 -1.02
CA HIS A 63 -13.77 6.52 0.01
C HIS A 63 -12.35 7.09 -0.23
N GLY A 64 -12.25 8.14 -1.05
CA GLY A 64 -11.05 8.97 -1.21
C GLY A 64 -10.11 8.60 -2.36
N LEU A 65 -10.33 7.49 -3.07
CA LEU A 65 -9.47 7.08 -4.18
C LEU A 65 -10.01 7.60 -5.53
N ASP A 66 -9.51 8.76 -5.94
CA ASP A 66 -9.73 9.29 -7.30
C ASP A 66 -8.67 8.74 -8.26
N ILE A 67 -9.12 8.07 -9.34
CA ILE A 67 -8.21 7.44 -10.30
C ILE A 67 -7.42 8.45 -11.13
N GLN A 68 -8.01 9.62 -11.44
CA GLN A 68 -7.33 10.64 -12.21
C GLN A 68 -6.21 11.26 -11.37
N GLN A 69 -6.49 11.53 -10.09
CA GLN A 69 -5.49 12.06 -9.16
C GLN A 69 -4.28 11.15 -9.03
N VAL A 70 -4.48 9.84 -8.82
CA VAL A 70 -3.38 8.88 -8.70
C VAL A 70 -2.63 8.73 -10.02
N ALA A 71 -3.35 8.63 -11.13
CA ALA A 71 -2.76 8.47 -12.46
C ALA A 71 -1.91 9.69 -12.88
N ASP A 72 -2.36 10.91 -12.58
CA ASP A 72 -1.60 12.14 -12.84
C ASP A 72 -0.30 12.15 -12.00
N GLN A 73 -0.37 11.78 -10.72
CA GLN A 73 0.83 11.74 -9.87
C GLN A 73 1.82 10.64 -10.27
N LEU A 74 1.33 9.49 -10.73
CA LEU A 74 2.18 8.45 -11.33
C LEU A 74 2.91 9.02 -12.55
N LEU A 75 2.21 9.74 -13.42
CA LEU A 75 2.80 10.36 -14.60
C LEU A 75 3.84 11.43 -14.24
N ASP A 76 3.53 12.28 -13.27
CA ASP A 76 4.41 13.34 -12.79
C ASP A 76 5.67 12.80 -12.11
N SER A 77 5.57 11.66 -11.41
CA SER A 77 6.71 11.02 -10.73
C SER A 77 7.81 10.58 -11.69
N ARG A 78 7.44 10.27 -12.94
CA ARG A 78 8.31 9.66 -13.95
C ARG A 78 9.09 8.45 -13.45
N ASP A 79 8.49 7.68 -12.53
CA ASP A 79 9.12 6.50 -11.96
C ASP A 79 9.53 5.54 -13.08
N ALA A 80 10.81 5.13 -13.06
CA ALA A 80 11.41 4.36 -14.13
C ALA A 80 10.77 2.98 -14.32
N ARG A 81 10.04 2.48 -13.30
CA ARG A 81 9.24 1.25 -13.36
C ARG A 81 8.07 1.36 -14.32
N ILE A 82 7.53 2.55 -14.56
CA ILE A 82 6.31 2.75 -15.35
C ILE A 82 6.59 2.43 -16.83
N LYS A 83 5.70 1.64 -17.43
CA LYS A 83 5.60 1.42 -18.88
C LYS A 83 4.56 2.34 -19.50
N TYR A 84 3.34 2.31 -18.96
CA TYR A 84 2.24 3.22 -19.29
C TYR A 84 1.15 3.21 -18.22
N VAL A 85 0.33 4.26 -18.21
CA VAL A 85 -0.86 4.40 -17.36
C VAL A 85 -2.08 4.65 -18.25
N VAL A 86 -3.23 4.05 -17.92
CA VAL A 86 -4.52 4.30 -18.58
C VAL A 86 -5.57 4.69 -17.55
N ALA A 87 -6.27 5.78 -17.76
CA ALA A 87 -7.38 6.23 -16.92
C ALA A 87 -8.32 7.13 -17.75
N ASN A 88 -9.63 7.05 -17.52
CA ASN A 88 -10.64 7.94 -18.10
C ASN A 88 -10.53 8.14 -19.62
N ARG A 89 -10.37 7.04 -20.37
CA ARG A 89 -10.14 7.04 -21.84
C ARG A 89 -8.90 7.80 -22.29
N ARG A 90 -7.88 7.89 -21.44
CA ARG A 90 -6.57 8.48 -21.74
C ARG A 90 -5.47 7.49 -21.44
N ILE A 91 -4.40 7.55 -22.21
CA ILE A 91 -3.18 6.77 -22.02
C ILE A 91 -1.98 7.70 -22.04
N ALA A 92 -1.01 7.44 -21.17
CA ALA A 92 0.28 8.10 -21.20
C ALA A 92 1.38 7.05 -21.06
N THR A 93 2.48 7.23 -21.80
CA THR A 93 3.55 6.25 -21.85
C THR A 93 4.83 6.81 -21.24
N ARG A 94 5.76 5.91 -20.88
CA ARG A 94 7.09 6.31 -20.42
C ARG A 94 7.93 7.06 -21.46
N ASN A 95 7.50 7.08 -22.72
CA ASN A 95 8.25 7.70 -23.82
C ASN A 95 7.98 9.21 -23.92
N ASP A 96 6.74 9.63 -23.64
CA ASP A 96 6.26 10.99 -23.84
C ASP A 96 5.81 11.68 -22.55
N TRP A 97 5.44 10.92 -21.51
CA TRP A 97 4.91 11.42 -20.24
C TRP A 97 3.75 12.41 -20.45
N GLN A 98 2.93 12.17 -21.47
CA GLN A 98 1.82 13.04 -21.85
C GLN A 98 0.56 12.23 -22.07
N TRP A 99 -0.58 12.77 -21.62
CA TRP A 99 -1.89 12.16 -21.83
C TRP A 99 -2.34 12.28 -23.30
N GLY A 100 -2.44 11.15 -23.98
CA GLY A 100 -3.10 10.99 -25.27
C GLY A 100 -4.48 10.32 -25.15
N PRO A 101 -5.27 10.31 -26.23
CA PRO A 101 -6.54 9.57 -26.28
C PRO A 101 -6.30 8.04 -26.21
N TYR A 102 -7.20 7.33 -25.54
CA TYR A 102 -7.23 5.87 -25.50
C TYR A 102 -8.56 5.32 -26.04
N ASP A 103 -8.46 4.56 -27.13
CA ASP A 103 -9.61 4.00 -27.86
C ASP A 103 -9.80 2.50 -27.63
N GLY A 104 -9.15 1.94 -26.61
CA GLY A 104 -9.34 0.53 -26.24
C GLY A 104 -10.76 0.24 -25.74
N PRO A 105 -11.15 -1.05 -25.75
CA PRO A 105 -12.53 -1.47 -25.47
C PRO A 105 -12.97 -1.23 -24.01
N ASN A 106 -12.04 -1.28 -23.06
CA ASN A 106 -12.31 -0.91 -21.66
C ASN A 106 -11.99 0.58 -21.49
N PRO A 107 -12.96 1.45 -21.14
CA PRO A 107 -12.71 2.89 -21.05
C PRO A 107 -11.89 3.33 -19.83
N HIS A 108 -11.60 2.45 -18.87
CA HIS A 108 -10.85 2.78 -17.63
C HIS A 108 -11.47 3.93 -16.82
N GLU A 109 -12.80 4.00 -16.75
CA GLU A 109 -13.55 5.00 -15.95
C GLU A 109 -13.88 4.49 -14.52
N LYS A 110 -13.70 3.18 -14.29
CA LYS A 110 -13.97 2.50 -13.00
C LYS A 110 -12.71 2.06 -12.26
N HIS A 111 -11.55 2.22 -12.89
CA HIS A 111 -10.24 1.90 -12.35
C HIS A 111 -9.18 2.60 -13.21
N PHE A 112 -8.02 2.93 -12.63
CA PHE A 112 -6.85 3.16 -13.46
C PHE A 112 -6.11 1.85 -13.69
N HIS A 113 -5.43 1.77 -14.82
CA HIS A 113 -4.54 0.69 -15.17
C HIS A 113 -3.10 1.18 -15.13
N LEU A 114 -2.24 0.45 -14.45
CA LEU A 114 -0.80 0.68 -14.45
C LEU A 114 -0.09 -0.57 -14.98
N SER A 115 0.71 -0.36 -16.02
CA SER A 115 1.69 -1.34 -16.48
C SER A 115 3.10 -0.89 -16.15
N VAL A 116 3.91 -1.80 -15.61
CA VAL A 116 5.34 -1.62 -15.37
C VAL A 116 6.17 -2.26 -16.49
N VAL A 117 7.44 -1.85 -16.60
CA VAL A 117 8.38 -2.34 -17.61
C VAL A 117 8.57 -3.86 -17.52
N ALA A 118 9.09 -4.45 -18.59
CA ALA A 118 9.33 -5.89 -18.68
C ALA A 118 10.82 -6.23 -18.52
N ASP A 119 11.37 -5.80 -17.41
CA ASP A 119 12.75 -6.01 -17.02
C ASP A 119 12.81 -6.13 -15.47
N PRO A 120 13.99 -6.38 -14.85
CA PRO A 120 14.07 -6.60 -13.40
C PRO A 120 13.49 -5.45 -12.56
N LEU A 121 13.45 -4.23 -13.08
CA LEU A 121 12.92 -3.05 -12.39
C LEU A 121 11.41 -3.19 -12.11
N CYS A 122 10.68 -3.98 -12.92
CA CYS A 122 9.27 -4.27 -12.67
C CYS A 122 9.03 -4.80 -11.26
N ASP A 123 10.01 -5.50 -10.69
CA ASP A 123 9.91 -6.19 -9.42
C ASP A 123 10.53 -5.43 -8.24
N ASP A 124 10.99 -4.21 -8.47
CA ASP A 124 11.56 -3.36 -7.42
C ASP A 124 10.46 -2.96 -6.41
N PRO A 125 10.56 -3.42 -5.14
CA PRO A 125 9.54 -3.22 -4.12
C PRO A 125 9.61 -1.86 -3.42
N GLN A 126 10.44 -0.92 -3.90
CA GLN A 126 10.49 0.43 -3.34
C GLN A 126 9.11 1.08 -3.31
N ASP A 127 8.83 1.81 -2.23
CA ASP A 127 7.56 2.52 -2.07
C ASP A 127 7.37 3.55 -3.19
N TRP A 128 6.14 3.62 -3.73
CA TRP A 128 5.75 4.68 -4.66
C TRP A 128 5.66 6.00 -3.90
N LYS A 129 6.35 7.02 -4.41
CA LYS A 129 6.41 8.36 -3.82
C LYS A 129 5.39 9.27 -4.51
N LEU A 130 4.13 9.13 -4.12
CA LEU A 130 3.02 9.91 -4.67
C LEU A 130 2.41 10.78 -3.56
N PRO A 131 2.20 12.09 -3.77
CA PRO A 131 1.59 12.97 -2.77
C PRO A 131 0.27 12.44 -2.17
N VAL A 132 -0.55 11.75 -2.97
CA VAL A 132 -1.83 11.15 -2.58
C VAL A 132 -1.68 10.06 -1.52
N LEU A 133 -0.53 9.40 -1.47
CA LEU A 133 -0.20 8.35 -0.50
C LEU A 133 0.34 8.91 0.82
N GLY A 134 0.41 10.25 0.96
CA GLY A 134 1.04 10.97 2.05
C GLY A 134 2.39 11.55 1.63
N GLU A 135 2.77 12.69 2.22
CA GLU A 135 4.12 13.22 2.05
C GLU A 135 5.12 12.16 2.51
N ALA A 136 6.11 11.85 1.66
CA ALA A 136 7.34 11.28 2.19
C ALA A 136 7.78 12.22 3.32
N PRO A 137 8.10 11.72 4.53
CA PRO A 137 8.67 12.60 5.54
C PRO A 137 9.86 13.29 4.87
N ASP A 138 9.89 14.62 4.92
CA ASP A 138 11.10 15.38 4.62
C ASP A 138 12.25 14.65 5.30
N ASP A 139 13.33 14.38 4.55
CA ASP A 139 14.56 13.72 5.00
C ASP A 139 15.35 14.64 5.96
N GLY A 140 14.67 15.21 6.95
CA GLY A 140 15.18 15.97 8.07
C GLY A 140 15.68 15.06 9.18
N GLY A 141 16.74 14.30 8.89
CA GLY A 141 17.71 13.85 9.88
C GLY A 141 17.34 12.68 10.80
N GLY A 142 18.03 11.56 10.57
CA GLY A 142 18.57 10.72 11.66
C GLY A 142 17.63 9.74 12.37
N ASP A 143 17.93 8.46 12.14
CA ASP A 143 17.73 7.30 13.01
C ASP A 143 16.45 6.44 12.91
N ALA A 144 16.76 5.14 12.75
CA ALA A 144 15.99 3.91 12.89
C ALA A 144 14.74 3.71 12.03
N ASP A 145 14.66 2.53 11.42
CA ASP A 145 13.47 2.00 10.76
C ASP A 145 12.31 1.93 11.78
N THR A 146 11.43 2.93 11.79
CA THR A 146 10.26 2.99 12.66
C THR A 146 9.05 2.26 12.09
N SER A 147 9.25 1.43 11.07
CA SER A 147 8.21 0.60 10.47
C SER A 147 8.28 -0.83 11.01
N PHE A 148 7.20 -1.25 11.68
CA PHE A 148 7.06 -2.57 12.29
C PHE A 148 5.88 -3.31 11.67
N VAL A 149 5.77 -4.61 11.92
CA VAL A 149 4.62 -5.44 11.49
C VAL A 149 3.90 -5.92 12.73
N THR A 150 2.57 -5.90 12.74
CA THR A 150 1.79 -6.53 13.83
C THR A 150 1.66 -8.03 13.62
N TRP A 151 1.35 -8.78 14.68
CA TRP A 151 0.93 -10.18 14.56
C TRP A 151 -0.54 -10.35 14.96
N GLY A 152 -1.14 -11.46 14.53
CA GLY A 152 -2.54 -11.76 14.79
C GLY A 152 -3.52 -11.04 13.85
N THR A 153 -4.80 -11.17 14.12
CA THR A 153 -5.91 -10.57 13.37
C THR A 153 -6.81 -9.79 14.32
N GLY A 154 -7.43 -8.70 13.83
CA GLY A 154 -8.33 -7.88 14.65
C GLY A 154 -7.63 -7.10 15.76
N VAL A 155 -6.43 -6.58 15.50
CA VAL A 155 -5.67 -5.82 16.52
C VAL A 155 -6.28 -4.44 16.69
N ASN A 156 -6.72 -4.13 17.90
CA ASN A 156 -7.33 -2.83 18.21
C ASN A 156 -6.27 -1.73 18.32
N VAL A 157 -6.54 -0.61 17.65
CA VAL A 157 -5.87 0.68 17.86
C VAL A 157 -6.82 1.56 18.65
N ARG A 158 -6.35 2.16 19.74
CA ARG A 158 -7.17 2.87 20.73
C ARG A 158 -6.81 4.33 20.82
N ALA A 159 -7.77 5.19 21.15
CA ALA A 159 -7.54 6.63 21.28
C ALA A 159 -6.51 7.00 22.38
N GLU A 160 -6.36 6.14 23.39
CA GLU A 160 -5.43 6.31 24.51
C GLU A 160 -4.76 4.97 24.84
N PRO A 161 -3.58 4.95 25.50
CA PRO A 161 -2.83 3.73 25.80
C PRO A 161 -3.40 2.93 26.98
N ARG A 162 -4.70 2.59 26.92
CA ARG A 162 -5.46 1.83 27.92
C ARG A 162 -6.58 1.01 27.27
N LEU A 163 -6.96 -0.11 27.87
CA LEU A 163 -7.86 -1.11 27.28
C LEU A 163 -9.34 -0.69 27.24
N ASP A 164 -9.74 0.27 28.06
CA ASP A 164 -11.10 0.83 28.07
C ASP A 164 -11.25 2.08 27.18
N ALA A 165 -10.17 2.53 26.55
CA ALA A 165 -10.22 3.63 25.59
C ALA A 165 -10.98 3.23 24.31
N PRO A 166 -11.69 4.18 23.67
CA PRO A 166 -12.37 3.94 22.39
C PRO A 166 -11.43 3.33 21.35
N VAL A 167 -11.93 2.34 20.62
CA VAL A 167 -11.22 1.78 19.46
C VAL A 167 -11.39 2.73 18.28
N VAL A 168 -10.28 3.26 17.77
CA VAL A 168 -10.26 4.19 16.62
C VAL A 168 -10.06 3.44 15.30
N ALA A 169 -9.41 2.27 15.34
CA ALA A 169 -9.24 1.39 14.18
C ALA A 169 -9.04 -0.07 14.62
N VAL A 170 -9.29 -1.00 13.69
CA VAL A 170 -9.01 -2.42 13.86
C VAL A 170 -8.14 -2.89 12.71
N LEU A 171 -6.95 -3.41 13.00
CA LEU A 171 -6.03 -3.94 12.00
C LEU A 171 -6.45 -5.38 11.65
N PRO A 172 -6.72 -5.69 10.37
CA PRO A 172 -7.37 -6.94 9.97
C PRO A 172 -6.46 -8.19 10.10
N GLY A 173 -5.15 -8.02 10.14
CA GLY A 173 -4.16 -9.10 10.16
C GLY A 173 -2.75 -8.58 10.46
N PRO A 174 -1.69 -9.35 10.17
CA PRO A 174 -0.34 -8.82 10.17
C PRO A 174 -0.28 -7.59 9.28
N THR A 175 -0.08 -6.43 9.90
CA THR A 175 -0.22 -5.12 9.26
C THR A 175 1.05 -4.34 9.52
N ARG A 176 1.65 -3.79 8.47
CA ARG A 176 2.77 -2.87 8.62
C ARG A 176 2.28 -1.56 9.22
N VAL A 177 2.87 -1.14 10.32
CA VAL A 177 2.55 0.08 11.06
C VAL A 177 3.80 0.94 11.19
N ALA A 178 3.67 2.25 10.96
CA ALA A 178 4.71 3.22 11.29
C ALA A 178 4.47 3.72 12.71
N VAL A 179 5.50 3.64 13.56
CA VAL A 179 5.43 4.07 14.96
C VAL A 179 6.15 5.41 15.10
N GLN A 180 5.44 6.43 15.55
CA GLN A 180 6.06 7.74 15.76
C GLN A 180 6.79 7.82 17.10
N CYS A 181 6.15 7.35 18.16
CA CYS A 181 6.68 7.32 19.51
C CYS A 181 5.99 6.19 20.28
N GLN A 182 6.53 5.86 21.45
CA GLN A 182 5.95 4.88 22.34
C GLN A 182 5.81 5.44 23.75
N THR A 183 4.86 4.93 24.51
CA THR A 183 4.58 5.43 25.85
C THR A 183 4.18 4.28 26.76
N ARG A 184 4.26 4.53 28.06
CA ARG A 184 3.89 3.56 29.09
C ARG A 184 2.38 3.69 29.35
N GLY A 185 1.65 2.60 29.18
CA GLY A 185 0.19 2.55 29.31
C GLY A 185 -0.30 1.43 30.21
N GLU A 186 -1.57 1.06 30.04
CA GLU A 186 -2.14 -0.09 30.76
C GLU A 186 -1.42 -1.38 30.36
N THR A 187 -1.09 -2.21 31.34
CA THR A 187 -0.43 -3.50 31.11
C THR A 187 -1.38 -4.46 30.41
N VAL A 188 -0.98 -4.95 29.24
CA VAL A 188 -1.72 -5.96 28.47
C VAL A 188 -1.09 -7.33 28.69
N SER A 189 -1.91 -8.34 28.96
CA SER A 189 -1.49 -9.73 29.12
C SER A 189 -2.26 -10.63 28.15
N THR A 190 -1.58 -11.26 27.20
CA THR A 190 -2.18 -12.22 26.26
C THR A 190 -1.16 -13.24 25.77
N ALA A 191 -1.61 -14.45 25.44
CA ALA A 191 -0.77 -15.54 24.91
C ALA A 191 0.50 -15.86 25.74
N GLY A 192 0.46 -15.61 27.06
CA GLY A 192 1.61 -15.80 27.95
C GLY A 192 2.62 -14.66 27.96
N HIS A 193 2.36 -13.59 27.20
CA HIS A 193 3.15 -12.35 27.18
C HIS A 193 2.48 -11.28 28.03
N VAL A 194 3.29 -10.40 28.62
CA VAL A 194 2.86 -9.23 29.39
C VAL A 194 3.68 -8.04 28.93
N ASN A 195 3.04 -6.92 28.57
CA ASN A 195 3.73 -5.70 28.13
C ASN A 195 2.93 -4.44 28.54
N ASP A 196 3.63 -3.40 28.99
CA ASP A 196 3.07 -2.09 29.37
C ASP A 196 3.34 -1.00 28.31
N ALA A 197 4.06 -1.30 27.24
CA ALA A 197 4.37 -0.36 26.17
C ALA A 197 3.26 -0.27 25.13
N TRP A 198 3.00 0.96 24.69
CA TRP A 198 2.04 1.29 23.64
C TRP A 198 2.69 2.19 22.60
N SER A 199 2.52 1.84 21.33
CA SER A 199 3.05 2.58 20.19
C SER A 199 1.99 3.48 19.58
N PHE A 200 2.31 4.76 19.42
CA PHE A 200 1.46 5.72 18.72
C PHE A 200 1.62 5.58 17.20
N LEU A 201 0.49 5.38 16.52
CA LEU A 201 0.37 5.21 15.08
C LEU A 201 -0.21 6.51 14.48
N PRO A 202 0.61 7.42 13.93
CA PRO A 202 0.16 8.75 13.53
C PRO A 202 -0.92 8.72 12.43
N VAL A 203 -0.86 7.73 11.52
CA VAL A 203 -1.85 7.57 10.44
C VAL A 203 -3.24 7.21 10.96
N LEU A 204 -3.32 6.59 12.13
CA LEU A 204 -4.58 6.13 12.74
C LEU A 204 -4.99 6.97 13.95
N ASP A 205 -4.17 7.96 14.31
CA ASP A 205 -4.34 8.82 15.49
C ASP A 205 -4.70 8.00 16.75
N GLY A 206 -3.89 6.97 17.03
CA GLY A 206 -4.15 6.08 18.15
C GLY A 206 -2.99 5.15 18.49
N TYR A 207 -3.18 4.42 19.58
CA TYR A 207 -2.20 3.59 20.23
C TYR A 207 -2.50 2.11 20.02
N VAL A 208 -1.49 1.34 19.63
CA VAL A 208 -1.50 -0.12 19.63
C VAL A 208 -0.62 -0.61 20.77
N SER A 209 -1.05 -1.65 21.50
CA SER A 209 -0.16 -2.27 22.50
C SER A 209 0.99 -2.98 21.78
N ASN A 210 2.22 -2.77 22.23
CA ASN A 210 3.42 -3.38 21.67
C ASN A 210 3.38 -4.91 21.77
N ILE A 211 2.53 -5.47 22.64
CA ILE A 211 2.30 -6.92 22.68
C ILE A 211 1.84 -7.49 21.33
N PHE A 212 1.25 -6.67 20.45
CA PHE A 212 0.78 -7.06 19.11
C PHE A 212 1.76 -6.70 18.00
N ILE A 213 2.92 -6.12 18.31
CA ILE A 213 3.97 -5.86 17.33
C ILE A 213 4.89 -7.08 17.26
N ASP A 214 5.16 -7.56 16.04
CA ASP A 214 6.02 -8.70 15.75
C ASP A 214 7.50 -8.31 15.87
N HIS A 215 7.90 -8.04 17.11
CA HIS A 215 9.26 -7.68 17.49
C HIS A 215 9.57 -8.28 18.87
N PRO A 216 10.79 -8.80 19.12
CA PRO A 216 11.13 -9.44 20.39
C PRO A 216 11.20 -8.48 21.58
N ASP A 217 11.53 -7.21 21.34
CA ASP A 217 11.66 -6.21 22.39
C ASP A 217 10.31 -5.62 22.81
N ALA A 218 10.09 -5.51 24.12
CA ALA A 218 8.87 -4.92 24.68
C ALA A 218 8.71 -3.43 24.32
N TRP A 219 9.82 -2.71 24.29
CA TRP A 219 9.94 -1.34 23.81
C TRP A 219 10.73 -1.36 22.51
N LEU A 220 10.18 -0.74 21.47
CA LEU A 220 10.72 -0.85 20.12
C LEU A 220 12.05 -0.09 20.00
N PRO A 221 13.09 -0.71 19.43
CA PRO A 221 14.38 -0.06 19.25
C PRO A 221 14.25 1.12 18.28
N GLY A 222 14.94 2.22 18.58
CA GLY A 222 14.93 3.40 17.72
C GLY A 222 13.64 4.24 17.75
N VAL A 223 12.65 3.83 18.55
CA VAL A 223 11.43 4.63 18.78
C VAL A 223 11.56 5.37 20.12
N GLY A 224 11.46 6.70 20.08
CA GLY A 224 11.51 7.56 21.27
C GLY A 224 10.23 7.50 22.12
N GLU A 225 10.29 8.02 23.34
CA GLU A 225 9.10 8.21 24.17
C GLU A 225 8.21 9.34 23.62
N CYS A 226 6.89 9.16 23.73
CA CYS A 226 5.93 10.27 23.74
C CYS A 226 6.02 10.95 25.13
#